data_AF-A0AAW2N5P8-F1
#
_entry.id   AF-A0AAW2N5P8-F1
#
_cell.length_a   1.000
_cell.length_b   1.000
_cell.length_c   1.000
_cell.angle_alpha   90.00
_cell.angle_beta   90.00
_cell.angle_gamma   90.00
#
_symmetry.space_group_name_H-M   'P 1'
#
loop_
_entity.id
_entity.type
_entity.pdbx_description
1 polymer ?
#
loop_
_entity_poly.entity_id
_entity_poly.type
_entity_poly.pdbx_seq_one_letter_code
_entity_poly.pdbx_strand_id
1 'polypeptide(L)'
;MEGDDTGPINIGNPGEFTMLELAEAVKELINPEVQIITVENTPDDPRQRKPVITKAKESLGWEPKVKLREGIPLMEADFRQRLGIPGTN
;
A
#
# COMPACT_ATOMS: atom_id res chain seq x y z
N MET A 1 0.87 22.31 -20.91
CA MET A 1 0.54 21.87 -19.54
C MET A 1 -0.59 22.77 -19.11
N GLU A 2 -1.82 22.39 -19.42
CA GLU A 2 -3.01 23.20 -19.16
C GLU A 2 -3.94 22.36 -18.29
N GLY A 3 -3.86 22.61 -16.99
CA GLY A 3 -4.83 22.18 -16.01
C GLY A 3 -5.06 23.35 -15.08
N ASP A 4 -6.31 23.56 -14.66
CA ASP A 4 -6.69 24.72 -13.84
C ASP A 4 -6.08 24.67 -12.42
N ASP A 5 -5.52 23.53 -12.00
CA ASP A 5 -4.80 23.38 -10.73
C ASP A 5 -3.30 23.69 -10.84
N THR A 6 -2.88 24.85 -10.31
CA THR A 6 -1.47 25.28 -10.32
C THR A 6 -0.71 25.01 -9.01
N GLY A 7 -1.03 23.94 -8.27
CA GLY A 7 -0.38 23.62 -6.99
C GLY A 7 -0.36 22.13 -6.67
N PRO A 8 0.41 21.69 -5.65
CA PRO A 8 0.57 20.27 -5.34
C PRO A 8 -0.78 19.59 -5.09
N ILE A 9 -0.87 18.33 -5.51
CA ILE A 9 -2.02 17.45 -5.28
C ILE A 9 -1.49 16.18 -4.62
N ASN A 10 -1.99 15.87 -3.43
CA ASN A 10 -1.62 14.63 -2.73
C ASN A 10 -2.28 13.44 -3.43
N ILE A 11 -1.48 12.46 -3.82
CA ILE A 11 -1.92 11.17 -4.37
C ILE A 11 -1.47 10.09 -3.41
N GLY A 12 -2.43 9.39 -2.80
CA GLY A 12 -2.13 8.33 -1.86
C GLY A 12 -3.40 7.70 -1.28
N ASN A 13 -3.22 6.71 -0.41
CA ASN A 13 -4.32 6.00 0.21
C ASN A 13 -4.65 6.59 1.59
N PRO A 14 -5.85 7.17 1.80
CA PRO A 14 -6.25 7.66 3.12
C PRO A 14 -6.75 6.54 4.05
N GLY A 15 -6.93 5.32 3.53
CA GLY A 15 -7.26 4.13 4.30
C GLY A 15 -6.08 3.73 5.17
N GLU A 16 -6.28 3.77 6.48
CA GLU A 16 -5.23 3.49 7.46
C GLU A 16 -5.14 1.98 7.73
N PHE A 17 -3.91 1.56 7.99
CA PHE A 17 -3.56 0.24 8.52
C PHE A 17 -2.23 0.38 9.26
N THR A 18 -2.00 -0.51 10.22
CA THR A 18 -0.76 -0.59 10.99
C THR A 18 0.30 -1.41 10.24
N MET A 19 1.56 -1.26 10.63
CA MET A 19 2.63 -2.13 10.13
C MET A 19 2.40 -3.60 10.50
N LEU A 20 1.76 -3.87 11.64
CA LEU A 20 1.42 -5.22 12.05
C LEU A 20 0.36 -5.84 11.13
N GLU A 21 -0.73 -5.12 10.83
CA GLU A 21 -1.76 -5.60 9.90
C GLU A 21 -1.20 -5.86 8.50
N LEU A 22 -0.27 -5.02 8.03
CA LEU A 22 0.44 -5.26 6.77
C LEU A 22 1.30 -6.53 6.84
N ALA A 23 2.08 -6.71 7.90
CA ALA A 23 2.93 -7.88 8.09
C ALA A 23 2.11 -9.17 8.20
N GLU A 24 0.99 -9.12 8.92
CA GLU A 24 0.03 -10.23 9.04
C GLU A 24 -0.58 -10.59 7.68
N ALA A 25 -1.03 -9.61 6.89
CA ALA A 25 -1.59 -9.87 5.57
C ALA A 25 -0.59 -10.53 4.61
N VAL A 26 0.68 -10.12 4.66
CA VAL A 26 1.75 -10.75 3.87
C VAL A 26 2.07 -12.14 4.39
N LYS A 27 2.16 -12.33 5.72
CA LYS A 27 2.39 -13.63 6.34
C LYS A 27 1.30 -14.64 5.97
N GLU A 28 0.03 -14.26 6.09
CA GLU A 28 -1.14 -15.06 5.73
C GLU A 28 -1.08 -15.53 4.27
N LEU A 29 -0.66 -14.64 3.36
CA LEU A 29 -0.62 -14.93 1.93
C LEU A 29 0.59 -15.78 1.53
N ILE A 30 1.77 -15.49 2.07
CA ILE A 30 3.03 -16.08 1.59
C ILE A 30 3.37 -17.38 2.32
N ASN A 31 3.38 -17.32 3.65
CA ASN A 31 3.73 -18.45 4.49
C ASN A 31 3.29 -18.19 5.95
N PRO A 32 2.19 -18.82 6.42
CA PRO A 32 1.66 -18.59 7.77
C PRO A 32 2.58 -19.08 8.90
N GLU A 33 3.65 -19.81 8.60
CA GLU A 33 4.58 -20.33 9.61
C GLU A 33 5.71 -19.33 9.95
N VAL A 34 5.89 -18.25 9.18
CA VAL A 34 6.97 -17.28 9.47
C VAL A 34 6.66 -16.46 10.72
N GLN A 35 7.70 -16.08 11.46
CA GLN A 35 7.55 -15.23 12.65
C GLN A 35 7.62 -13.76 12.26
N ILE A 36 6.77 -12.94 12.88
CA ILE A 36 6.85 -11.48 12.80
C ILE A 36 7.78 -11.02 13.92
N ILE A 37 8.83 -10.26 13.58
CA ILE A 37 9.78 -9.70 14.52
C ILE A 37 9.60 -8.18 14.53
N THR A 38 9.40 -7.60 15.71
CA THR A 38 9.33 -6.15 15.90
C THR A 38 10.73 -5.60 16.16
N VAL A 39 11.09 -4.54 15.46
CA VAL A 39 12.35 -3.81 15.64
C VAL A 39 12.07 -2.37 16.07
N GLU A 40 13.07 -1.70 16.65
CA GLU A 40 12.95 -0.30 17.00
C GLU A 40 12.76 0.57 15.76
N ASN A 41 11.90 1.58 15.87
CA ASN A 41 11.63 2.52 14.79
C ASN A 41 12.83 3.43 14.55
N THR A 42 13.02 3.88 13.31
CA THR A 42 14.04 4.90 13.04
C THR A 42 13.59 6.28 13.55
N PRO A 43 14.51 7.19 13.93
CA PRO A 43 14.14 8.52 14.41
C PRO A 43 13.31 9.34 13.41
N ASP A 44 13.53 9.13 12.12
CA ASP A 44 12.90 9.91 11.04
C ASP A 44 11.58 9.29 10.54
N ASP A 45 11.22 8.09 11.01
CA ASP A 45 10.01 7.42 10.53
C ASP A 45 8.74 8.03 11.14
N PRO A 46 7.83 8.54 10.31
CA PRO A 46 6.59 9.13 10.81
C PRO A 46 5.69 8.04 11.42
N ARG A 47 5.14 8.32 12.60
CA ARG A 47 4.23 7.41 13.31
C ARG A 47 2.91 7.14 12.56
N GLN A 48 2.51 8.03 11.66
CA GLN A 48 1.26 7.94 10.91
C GLN A 48 1.49 8.46 9.49
N ARG A 49 0.90 7.77 8.50
CA ARG A 49 0.90 8.20 7.10
C ARG A 49 -0.54 8.20 6.58
N LYS A 50 -1.18 9.37 6.61
CA LYS A 50 -2.55 9.56 6.13
C LYS A 50 -2.65 10.79 5.23
N PRO A 51 -2.55 10.65 3.90
CA PRO A 51 -2.65 11.78 2.99
C PRO A 51 -4.06 12.35 2.95
N VAL A 52 -4.19 13.67 3.02
CA VAL A 52 -5.45 14.37 2.72
C VAL A 52 -5.58 14.48 1.21
N ILE A 53 -6.53 13.76 0.62
CA ILE A 53 -6.72 13.64 -0.84
C ILE A 53 -7.93 14.41 -1.39
N THR A 54 -8.50 15.35 -0.62
CA THR A 54 -9.68 16.15 -1.02
C THR A 54 -9.50 16.80 -2.40
N LYS A 55 -8.34 17.43 -2.63
CA LYS A 55 -8.03 18.07 -3.92
C LYS A 55 -7.95 17.07 -5.09
N ALA A 56 -7.45 15.85 -4.85
CA ALA A 56 -7.41 14.84 -5.90
C ALA A 56 -8.82 14.35 -6.26
N LYS A 57 -9.72 14.25 -5.28
CA LYS A 57 -11.12 13.89 -5.50
C LYS A 57 -11.88 14.97 -6.26
N GLU A 58 -11.76 16.21 -5.81
CA GLU A 58 -12.51 17.35 -6.34
C GLU A 58 -12.02 17.77 -7.72
N SER A 59 -10.70 17.93 -7.89
CA SER A 59 -10.17 18.47 -9.14
C SER A 59 -9.90 17.41 -10.20
N LEU A 60 -9.53 16.18 -9.80
CA LEU A 60 -9.17 15.11 -10.75
C LEU A 60 -10.22 14.00 -10.85
N GLY A 61 -11.26 14.02 -10.00
CA GLY A 61 -12.17 12.89 -9.86
C GLY A 61 -11.44 11.61 -9.43
N TRP A 62 -10.28 11.73 -8.79
CA TRP A 62 -9.39 10.61 -8.48
C TRP A 62 -9.48 10.19 -7.03
N GLU A 63 -9.54 8.88 -6.81
CA GLU A 63 -9.33 8.23 -5.53
C GLU A 63 -8.78 6.82 -5.72
N PRO A 64 -8.04 6.25 -4.74
CA PRO A 64 -7.57 4.87 -4.82
C PRO A 64 -8.76 3.90 -4.83
N LYS A 65 -8.76 2.98 -5.80
CA LYS A 65 -9.84 1.99 -5.99
C LYS A 65 -9.50 0.61 -5.45
N VAL A 66 -8.22 0.32 -5.24
CA VAL A 66 -7.72 -1.00 -4.79
C VAL A 66 -7.39 -0.89 -3.31
N LYS A 67 -8.03 -1.74 -2.49
CA LYS A 67 -7.73 -1.83 -1.06
C LYS A 67 -6.46 -2.64 -0.82
N LEU A 68 -5.84 -2.49 0.36
CA LEU A 68 -4.62 -3.21 0.70
C LEU A 68 -4.75 -4.74 0.52
N ARG A 69 -5.82 -5.34 1.07
CA ARG A 69 -6.09 -6.79 0.95
C ARG A 69 -6.37 -7.27 -0.47
N GLU A 70 -6.74 -6.37 -1.38
CA GLU A 70 -6.93 -6.68 -2.80
C GLU A 70 -5.62 -6.52 -3.59
N GLY A 71 -4.79 -5.53 -3.22
CA GLY A 71 -3.53 -5.23 -3.89
C GLY A 71 -2.38 -6.18 -3.58
N ILE A 72 -2.29 -6.68 -2.33
CA ILE A 72 -1.20 -7.58 -1.92
C ILE A 72 -1.15 -8.87 -2.75
N PRO A 73 -2.26 -9.57 -3.04
CA PRO A 73 -2.26 -10.74 -3.94
C PRO A 73 -1.80 -10.43 -5.36
N LEU A 74 -2.14 -9.26 -5.90
CA LEU A 74 -1.72 -8.85 -7.25
C LEU A 74 -0.20 -8.64 -7.30
N MET A 75 0.36 -8.03 -6.25
CA MET A 75 1.79 -7.85 -6.10
C MET A 75 2.51 -9.19 -5.95
N GLU A 76 1.96 -10.10 -5.14
CA GLU A 76 2.50 -11.46 -4.94
C GLU A 76 2.61 -12.25 -6.25
N ALA A 77 1.56 -12.21 -7.06
CA ALA A 77 1.52 -12.89 -8.35
C ALA A 77 2.59 -12.33 -9.32
N ASP A 78 2.76 -11.00 -9.36
CA ASP A 78 3.82 -10.35 -10.15
C ASP A 78 5.21 -10.78 -9.67
N PHE A 79 5.46 -10.85 -8.35
CA PHE A 79 6.73 -11.35 -7.81
C PHE A 79 6.98 -12.82 -8.17
N ARG A 80 5.98 -13.70 -8.04
CA ARG A 80 6.12 -15.11 -8.46
C ARG A 80 6.52 -15.23 -9.92
N GLN A 81 5.86 -14.47 -10.80
CA GLN A 81 6.17 -14.45 -12.22
C GLN A 81 7.62 -14.01 -12.48
N ARG A 82 8.07 -12.91 -11.85
CA ARG A 82 9.43 -12.39 -12.01
C ARG A 82 10.50 -13.35 -11.48
N LEU A 83 10.16 -14.13 -10.45
CA LEU A 83 11.06 -15.12 -9.84
C LEU A 83 11.00 -16.49 -10.52
N GLY A 84 10.12 -16.69 -11.52
CA GLY A 84 9.93 -17.99 -12.17
C GLY A 84 9.32 -19.06 -11.25
N ILE A 85 8.63 -18.65 -10.19
CA ILE A 85 7.95 -19.54 -9.26
C ILE A 85 6.55 -19.82 -9.80
N PRO A 86 6.13 -21.09 -9.97
CA PRO A 86 4.77 -21.41 -10.37
C PRO A 86 3.74 -20.82 -9.40
N GLY A 87 2.63 -20.30 -9.94
CA GLY A 87 1.48 -19.88 -9.14
C GLY A 87 0.95 -21.07 -8.33
N THR A 88 0.57 -20.82 -7.08
CA THR A 88 -0.21 -21.78 -6.30
C THR A 88 -1.61 -21.86 -6.93
N ASN A 89 -1.99 -23.04 -7.39
CA ASN A 89 -3.36 -23.36 -7.81
C ASN A 89 -4.37 -23.13 -6.68
#